data_AF-A0A526YL29-F1
#
_entry.id   AF-A0A526YL29-F1
#
_cell.length_a   1.000
_cell.length_b   1.000
_cell.length_c   1.000
_cell.angle_alpha   90.00
_cell.angle_beta   90.00
_cell.angle_gamma   90.00
#
_symmetry.space_group_name_H-M   'P 1'
#
loop_
_entity.id
_entity.type
_entity.pdbx_description
1 polymer ?
#
loop_
_entity_poly.entity_id
_entity_poly.type
_entity_poly.pdbx_seq_one_letter_code
_entity_poly.pdbx_strand_id
1 'polypeptide(L)'
;GVHQDLPPKLLDDIWAFCDPFLKVCGNLDELLTENRIFKQRNVDIGTIGLEDAWAWGFSGVMVRGSGAAWDLRKAQPYECYPEMDFD
;
A
#
# COMPACT_ATOMS: atom_id res chain seq x y z
N GLY A 1 21.80 -4.90 -5.12
CA GLY A 1 21.98 -4.86 -6.60
C GLY A 1 21.17 -5.98 -7.22
N VAL A 2 20.94 -5.92 -8.53
CA VAL A 2 20.21 -6.96 -9.29
C VAL A 2 21.19 -7.90 -10.00
N HIS A 3 20.80 -9.15 -10.21
CA HIS A 3 21.67 -10.18 -10.81
C HIS A 3 21.90 -9.97 -12.30
N GLN A 4 20.85 -9.55 -13.03
CA GLN A 4 20.81 -9.41 -14.48
C GLN A 4 19.95 -8.21 -14.88
N ASP A 5 20.19 -7.71 -16.09
CA ASP A 5 19.41 -6.63 -16.68
C ASP A 5 18.02 -7.11 -17.16
N LEU A 6 17.11 -6.16 -17.34
CA LEU A 6 15.76 -6.40 -17.81
C LEU A 6 15.79 -6.76 -19.31
N PRO A 7 14.99 -7.75 -19.75
CA PRO A 7 14.76 -7.97 -21.18
C PRO A 7 14.14 -6.71 -21.81
N PRO A 8 14.55 -6.30 -23.03
CA PRO A 8 14.10 -5.04 -23.61
C PRO A 8 12.58 -4.86 -23.69
N LYS A 9 11.84 -5.95 -23.95
CA LYS A 9 10.37 -5.93 -24.08
C LYS A 9 9.63 -5.73 -22.76
N LEU A 10 10.27 -6.05 -21.62
CA LEU A 10 9.58 -6.08 -20.33
C LEU A 10 9.08 -4.71 -19.89
N LEU A 11 9.80 -3.64 -20.24
CA LEU A 11 9.36 -2.27 -19.93
C LEU A 11 8.04 -1.91 -20.63
N ASP A 12 7.91 -2.27 -21.91
CA ASP A 12 6.69 -2.04 -22.68
C ASP A 12 5.51 -2.84 -22.11
N ASP A 13 5.76 -4.10 -21.71
CA ASP A 13 4.75 -4.97 -21.12
C ASP A 13 4.28 -4.45 -19.73
N ILE A 14 5.20 -3.94 -18.89
CA ILE A 14 4.87 -3.30 -17.61
C ILE A 14 4.02 -2.04 -17.84
N TRP A 15 4.45 -1.19 -18.77
CA TRP A 15 3.71 0.03 -19.10
C TRP A 15 2.29 -0.28 -19.60
N ALA A 16 2.15 -1.26 -20.49
CA ALA A 16 0.85 -1.69 -21.01
C ALA A 16 -0.07 -2.30 -19.93
N PHE A 17 0.50 -2.79 -18.82
CA PHE A 17 -0.27 -3.33 -17.70
C PHE A 17 -0.82 -2.23 -16.76
N CYS A 18 -0.10 -1.12 -16.59
CA CYS A 18 -0.45 -0.09 -15.61
C CYS A 18 -1.85 0.50 -15.83
N ASP A 19 -2.20 0.92 -17.05
CA ASP A 19 -3.50 1.56 -17.31
C ASP A 19 -4.69 0.61 -17.14
N PRO A 20 -4.70 -0.61 -17.70
CA PRO A 20 -5.80 -1.56 -17.50
C PRO A 20 -5.95 -2.00 -16.04
N PHE A 21 -4.85 -2.08 -15.28
CA PHE A 21 -4.89 -2.52 -13.90
C PHE A 21 -5.65 -1.55 -12.99
N LEU A 22 -5.61 -0.24 -13.28
CA LEU A 22 -6.40 0.75 -12.54
C LEU A 22 -7.91 0.45 -12.61
N LYS A 23 -8.41 -0.06 -13.75
CA LYS A 23 -9.79 -0.50 -13.87
C LYS A 23 -10.09 -1.71 -12.97
N VAL A 24 -9.14 -2.63 -12.83
CA VAL A 24 -9.29 -3.78 -11.92
C VAL A 24 -9.36 -3.30 -10.47
N CYS A 25 -8.52 -2.34 -10.08
CA CYS A 25 -8.61 -1.70 -8.77
C CYS A 25 -9.98 -1.05 -8.54
N GLY A 26 -10.50 -0.32 -9.52
CA GLY A 26 -11.85 0.27 -9.45
C GLY A 26 -12.96 -0.78 -9.29
N ASN A 27 -12.88 -1.89 -10.02
CA ASN A 27 -13.85 -2.98 -9.87
C ASN A 27 -13.79 -3.64 -8.48
N LEU A 28 -12.59 -3.77 -7.90
CA LEU A 28 -12.40 -4.31 -6.55
C LEU A 28 -12.97 -3.36 -5.49
N ASP A 29 -12.75 -2.05 -5.65
CA ASP A 29 -13.29 -1.01 -4.78
C ASP A 29 -14.83 -0.99 -4.82
N GLU A 30 -15.43 -1.03 -6.01
CA GLU A 30 -16.88 -1.11 -6.20
C GLU A 30 -17.49 -2.36 -5.52
N LEU A 31 -16.79 -3.49 -5.60
CA LEU A 31 -17.26 -4.75 -5.04
C LEU A 31 -17.18 -4.80 -3.51
N LEU A 32 -16.15 -4.18 -2.91
CA LEU A 32 -15.78 -4.42 -1.51
C LEU A 32 -15.97 -3.20 -0.61
N THR A 33 -15.53 -2.01 -1.04
CA THR A 33 -15.39 -0.84 -0.16
C THR A 33 -16.71 -0.40 0.41
N GLU A 34 -17.75 -0.29 -0.41
CA GLU A 34 -19.11 0.09 0.01
C GLU A 34 -20.04 -1.10 0.29
N ASN A 35 -19.52 -2.32 0.24
CA ASN A 35 -20.32 -3.51 0.49
C ASN A 35 -20.70 -3.61 1.98
N ARG A 36 -22.01 -3.58 2.25
CA ARG A 36 -22.55 -3.66 3.62
C ARG A 36 -22.06 -4.89 4.38
N ILE A 37 -22.05 -6.06 3.75
CA ILE A 37 -21.61 -7.31 4.40
C ILE A 37 -20.12 -7.20 4.75
N PHE A 38 -19.32 -6.65 3.83
CA PHE A 38 -17.90 -6.45 4.06
C PHE A 38 -17.62 -5.48 5.21
N LYS A 39 -18.30 -4.31 5.23
CA LYS A 39 -18.18 -3.34 6.33
C LYS A 39 -18.60 -3.94 7.67
N GLN A 40 -19.75 -4.62 7.73
CA GLN A 40 -20.24 -5.28 8.95
C GLN A 40 -19.27 -6.32 9.53
N ARG A 41 -18.34 -6.82 8.72
CA ARG A 41 -17.37 -7.86 9.11
C ARG A 41 -15.98 -7.32 9.42
N ASN A 42 -15.72 -6.02 9.22
CA ASN A 42 -14.39 -5.44 9.40
C ASN A 42 -14.38 -4.10 10.15
N VAL A 43 -15.44 -3.29 10.06
CA VAL A 43 -15.53 -2.03 10.80
C VAL A 43 -15.64 -2.33 12.30
N ASP A 44 -14.90 -1.59 13.11
CA ASP A 44 -14.80 -1.73 14.57
C ASP A 44 -14.27 -3.08 15.07
N ILE A 45 -13.59 -3.84 14.21
CA ILE A 45 -12.95 -5.11 14.57
C ILE A 45 -11.42 -4.94 14.57
N GLY A 46 -10.77 -5.37 15.65
CA GLY A 46 -9.31 -5.30 15.76
C GLY A 46 -8.77 -3.87 15.93
N THR A 47 -9.57 -2.97 16.52
CA THR A 47 -9.18 -1.58 16.79
C THR A 47 -7.99 -1.54 17.75
N ILE A 48 -6.90 -0.89 17.32
CA ILE A 48 -5.66 -0.74 18.09
C ILE A 48 -5.32 0.75 18.19
N GLY A 49 -5.09 1.23 19.42
CA GLY A 49 -4.63 2.59 19.68
C GLY A 49 -3.18 2.80 19.26
N LEU A 50 -2.81 4.05 18.95
CA LEU A 50 -1.46 4.38 18.50
C LEU A 50 -0.38 4.04 19.55
N GLU A 51 -0.66 4.27 20.83
CA GLU A 51 0.29 3.98 21.92
C GLU A 51 0.57 2.47 22.03
N ASP A 52 -0.49 1.65 21.98
CA ASP A 52 -0.36 0.18 22.00
C ASP A 52 0.38 -0.34 20.78
N ALA A 53 0.09 0.21 19.59
CA ALA A 53 0.79 -0.16 18.36
C ALA A 53 2.30 0.06 18.48
N TRP A 54 2.74 1.17 19.08
CA TRP A 54 4.15 1.42 19.34
C TRP A 54 4.73 0.51 20.43
N ALA A 55 4.01 0.34 21.54
CA ALA A 55 4.46 -0.49 22.65
C ALA A 55 4.65 -1.96 22.23
N TRP A 56 3.83 -2.46 21.30
CA TRP A 56 3.91 -3.83 20.79
C TRP A 56 4.83 -3.99 19.57
N GLY A 57 5.47 -2.90 19.12
CA GLY A 57 6.41 -2.94 18.01
C GLY A 57 5.74 -3.17 16.65
N PHE A 58 4.51 -2.70 16.47
CA PHE A 58 3.85 -2.74 15.16
C PHE A 58 4.53 -1.79 14.16
N SER A 59 4.35 -2.09 12.87
CA SER A 59 4.95 -1.33 11.77
C SER A 59 4.01 -1.29 10.55
N GLY A 60 4.39 -0.51 9.54
CA GLY A 60 3.66 -0.44 8.26
C GLY A 60 2.20 -0.01 8.41
N VAL A 61 1.28 -0.77 7.80
CA VAL A 61 -0.15 -0.44 7.78
C VAL A 61 -0.80 -0.43 9.16
N MET A 62 -0.28 -1.19 10.13
CA MET A 62 -0.87 -1.25 11.47
C MET A 62 -0.72 0.10 12.19
N VAL A 63 0.50 0.66 12.23
CA VAL A 63 0.73 1.99 12.84
C VAL A 63 0.07 3.11 12.04
N ARG A 64 0.03 3.00 10.70
CA ARG A 64 -0.66 3.98 9.85
C ARG A 64 -2.18 3.97 10.06
N GLY A 65 -2.78 2.79 10.12
CA GLY A 65 -4.21 2.60 10.41
C GLY A 65 -4.59 3.10 11.80
N SER A 66 -3.68 3.00 12.77
CA SER A 66 -3.82 3.55 14.12
C SER A 66 -3.54 5.07 14.22
N GLY A 67 -3.20 5.75 13.11
CA GLY A 67 -3.08 7.21 13.03
C GLY A 67 -1.67 7.77 12.92
N ALA A 68 -0.63 6.95 12.79
CA ALA A 68 0.74 7.43 12.58
C ALA A 68 0.98 7.88 11.13
N ALA A 69 1.54 9.08 10.93
CA ALA A 69 2.14 9.48 9.66
C ALA A 69 3.54 8.86 9.51
N TRP A 70 3.62 7.52 9.44
CA TRP A 70 4.88 6.77 9.42
C TRP A 70 5.01 5.85 8.21
N ASP A 71 6.02 6.12 7.38
CA ASP A 71 6.44 5.27 6.27
C ASP A 71 7.95 5.42 6.06
N LEU A 72 8.69 4.32 6.03
CA LEU A 72 10.15 4.36 5.88
C LEU A 72 10.58 4.97 4.54
N ARG A 73 9.79 4.81 3.47
CA ARG A 73 10.11 5.36 2.15
C ARG A 73 10.16 6.89 2.15
N LYS A 74 9.44 7.54 3.07
CA LYS A 74 9.43 9.00 3.28
C LYS A 74 10.29 9.43 4.47
N ALA A 75 10.21 8.74 5.61
CA ALA A 75 10.87 9.12 6.86
C ALA A 75 12.36 8.77 6.91
N GLN A 76 12.75 7.65 6.28
CA GLN A 76 14.14 7.20 6.15
C GLN A 76 14.38 6.69 4.73
N PRO A 77 14.35 7.60 3.73
CA PRO A 77 14.36 7.22 2.33
C PRO A 77 15.57 6.38 1.95
N TYR A 78 15.37 5.44 1.04
CA TYR A 78 16.40 4.57 0.48
C TYR A 78 16.20 4.42 -1.03
N GLU A 79 17.23 3.96 -1.72
CA GLU A 79 17.22 3.81 -3.20
C GLU A 79 16.74 5.10 -3.89
N CYS A 80 15.81 5.00 -4.83
CA CYS A 80 15.26 6.13 -5.59
C CYS A 80 13.93 6.66 -5.06
N TYR A 81 13.45 6.20 -3.89
CA TYR A 81 12.23 6.75 -3.28
C TYR A 81 12.25 8.28 -3.03
N PRO A 82 13.38 8.92 -2.65
CA PRO A 82 13.43 10.38 -2.53
C PRO A 82 13.16 11.14 -3.84
N GLU A 83 13.34 10.47 -4.98
CA GLU A 83 13.19 11.07 -6.31
C GLU A 83 11.78 10.87 -6.88
N MET A 84 10.94 10.08 -6.22
CA MET A 84 9.58 9.75 -6.64
C MET A 84 8.56 10.63 -5.90
N ASP A 85 7.53 11.06 -6.62
CA ASP A 85 6.39 11.78 -6.06
C ASP A 85 5.22 10.81 -5.81
N PHE A 86 4.84 10.62 -4.54
CA PHE A 86 3.73 9.74 -4.13
C PHE A 86 3.20 10.07 -2.74
N ASP A 87 1.94 9.66 -2.48
CA ASP A 87 1.26 9.76 -1.19
C ASP A 87 0.82 8.42 -0.58
#